data_AF-A0A7Y7AEE1-F1
#
_entry.id   AF-A0A7Y7AEE1-F1
#
_cell.length_a   1.000
_cell.length_b   1.000
_cell.length_c   1.000
_cell.angle_alpha   90.00
_cell.angle_beta   90.00
_cell.angle_gamma   90.00
#
_symmetry.space_group_name_H-M   'P 1'
#
loop_
_entity.id
_entity.type
_entity.pdbx_description
1 polymer ?
#
loop_
_entity_poly.entity_id
_entity_poly.type
_entity_poly.pdbx_seq_one_letter_code
_entity_poly.pdbx_strand_id
1 'polypeptide(L)'
;MIWILIIGLILIGLIGFIYVRNFMSLRPKDDGFEYVLVKDDGSVWELEQEDQEYLTEEFHPNDGARPYIKSRYDQLTPDGRIGGFIPRRRVPRRIKINK
;
A
#
# COMPACT_ATOMS: atom_id res chain seq x y z
N MET A 1 -12.40 28.79 -24.66
CA MET A 1 -11.21 28.04 -25.13
C MET A 1 -10.10 28.00 -24.07
N ILE A 2 -9.60 29.13 -23.56
CA ILE A 2 -8.57 29.19 -22.49
C ILE A 2 -8.96 28.42 -21.21
N TRP A 3 -10.20 28.54 -20.75
CA TRP A 3 -10.67 27.83 -19.55
C TRP A 3 -10.60 26.30 -19.66
N ILE A 4 -10.83 25.74 -20.85
CA ILE A 4 -10.76 24.29 -21.08
C ILE A 4 -9.30 23.80 -20.91
N LEU A 5 -8.33 24.58 -21.39
CA LEU A 5 -6.92 24.27 -21.24
C LEU A 5 -6.47 24.35 -19.77
N ILE A 6 -6.93 25.36 -19.03
CA ILE A 6 -6.64 25.51 -17.60
C ILE A 6 -7.21 24.33 -16.80
N ILE A 7 -8.48 23.97 -17.03
CA ILE A 7 -9.12 22.81 -16.38
C ILE A 7 -8.36 21.52 -16.72
N GLY A 8 -7.97 21.33 -17.98
CA GLY A 8 -7.18 20.17 -18.41
C GLY A 8 -5.86 20.05 -17.65
N LEU A 9 -5.11 21.15 -17.50
CA LEU A 9 -3.85 21.15 -16.75
C LEU A 9 -4.05 20.84 -15.26
N ILE A 10 -5.11 21.36 -14.64
CA ILE A 10 -5.45 21.06 -13.25
C ILE A 10 -5.75 19.57 -13.07
N LEU A 11 -6.54 18.98 -13.97
CA LEU A 11 -6.87 17.56 -13.93
C LEU A 11 -5.63 16.67 -14.11
N ILE A 12 -4.74 17.00 -15.05
CA ILE A 12 -3.47 16.29 -15.25
C ILE A 12 -2.61 16.38 -13.98
N GLY A 13 -2.51 17.57 -13.37
CA GLY A 13 -1.79 17.76 -12.12
C GLY A 13 -2.36 16.94 -10.97
N LEU A 14 -3.69 16.91 -10.83
CA LEU A 14 -4.38 16.09 -9.82
C LEU A 14 -4.16 14.59 -10.03
N ILE A 15 -4.28 14.11 -11.27
CA ILE A 15 -4.04 12.69 -11.61
C ILE A 15 -2.59 12.32 -11.31
N GLY A 16 -1.63 13.16 -11.71
CA GLY A 16 -0.22 12.96 -11.42
C GLY A 16 0.05 12.92 -9.91
N PHE A 17 -0.54 13.84 -9.16
CA PHE A 17 -0.42 13.87 -7.70
C PHE A 17 -0.99 12.60 -7.04
N ILE A 18 -2.18 12.17 -7.46
CA ILE A 18 -2.82 10.94 -6.96
C ILE A 18 -1.95 9.72 -7.28
N TYR A 19 -1.37 9.65 -8.49
CA TYR A 19 -0.50 8.57 -8.90
C TYR A 19 0.77 8.50 -8.03
N VAL A 20 1.47 9.63 -7.90
CA VAL A 20 2.68 9.75 -7.06
C VAL A 20 2.37 9.37 -5.62
N ARG A 21 1.26 9.87 -5.07
CA ARG A 21 0.87 9.61 -3.68
C ARG A 21 0.60 8.13 -3.41
N ASN A 22 -0.04 7.40 -4.32
CA ASN A 22 -0.54 6.05 -4.06
C ASN A 22 0.36 4.92 -4.61
N PHE A 23 1.14 5.18 -5.67
CA PHE A 23 1.87 4.13 -6.39
C PHE A 23 3.39 4.30 -6.41
N MET A 24 3.92 5.47 -6.08
CA MET A 24 5.38 5.69 -6.08
C MET A 24 6.06 4.84 -5.01
N SER A 25 7.20 4.24 -5.35
CA SER A 25 8.01 3.51 -4.36
C SER A 25 8.61 4.48 -3.34
N LEU A 26 8.45 4.19 -2.05
CA LEU A 26 9.10 4.91 -0.97
C LEU A 26 10.46 4.30 -0.62
N ARG A 27 10.71 3.05 -1.02
CA ARG A 27 11.96 2.32 -0.75
C ARG A 27 12.63 1.82 -2.04
N PRO A 28 13.95 1.60 -2.03
CA PRO A 28 14.58 0.79 -3.06
C PRO A 28 14.03 -0.65 -3.04
N LYS A 29 14.22 -1.37 -4.15
CA LYS A 29 13.91 -2.81 -4.20
C LYS A 29 14.86 -3.55 -3.25
N ASP A 30 14.32 -4.56 -2.59
CA ASP A 30 14.97 -5.39 -1.58
C ASP A 30 14.64 -6.87 -1.88
N ASP A 31 15.35 -7.80 -1.24
CA ASP A 31 15.22 -9.25 -1.48
C ASP A 31 14.12 -9.94 -0.65
N GLY A 32 13.61 -9.28 0.38
CA GLY A 32 12.51 -9.80 1.20
C GLY A 32 11.17 -9.90 0.47
N PHE A 33 10.21 -10.56 1.11
CA PHE A 33 8.86 -10.75 0.59
C PHE A 33 8.18 -9.42 0.22
N GLU A 34 7.30 -9.45 -0.79
CA GLU A 34 6.71 -8.23 -1.38
C GLU A 34 5.84 -7.45 -0.39
N TYR A 35 5.24 -8.14 0.57
CA TYR A 35 4.35 -7.58 1.58
C TYR A 35 4.93 -7.68 2.99
N VAL A 36 4.47 -6.79 3.85
CA VAL A 36 4.79 -6.75 5.29
C VAL A 36 3.53 -6.43 6.10
N LEU A 37 3.52 -6.78 7.37
CA LEU A 37 2.42 -6.48 8.29
C LEU A 37 2.68 -5.17 9.03
N VAL A 38 1.73 -4.25 8.96
CA VAL A 38 1.64 -3.14 9.92
C VAL A 38 0.83 -3.64 11.11
N LYS A 39 1.36 -3.51 12.32
CA LYS A 39 0.62 -3.77 13.56
C LYS A 39 -0.18 -2.53 13.97
N ASP A 40 -1.12 -2.71 14.89
CA ASP A 40 -1.99 -1.61 15.35
C ASP A 40 -1.24 -0.50 16.11
N ASP A 41 -0.02 -0.77 16.58
CA ASP A 41 0.89 0.24 17.15
C ASP A 41 1.70 1.02 16.09
N GLY A 42 1.55 0.67 14.80
CA GLY A 42 2.32 1.21 13.69
C GLY A 42 3.70 0.57 13.48
N SER A 43 4.09 -0.41 14.30
CA SER A 43 5.31 -1.17 14.01
C SER A 43 5.11 -2.03 12.76
N VAL A 44 6.20 -2.26 12.01
CA VAL A 44 6.16 -3.02 10.76
C VAL A 44 7.02 -4.25 10.90
N TRP A 45 6.48 -5.41 10.51
CA TRP A 45 7.09 -6.71 10.69
C TRP A 45 7.10 -7.50 9.39
N GLU A 46 8.14 -8.31 9.22
CA GLU A 46 8.15 -9.39 8.23
C GLU A 46 6.98 -10.32 8.46
N LEU A 47 6.58 -11.02 7.39
CA LEU A 47 5.50 -11.99 7.45
C LEU A 47 6.03 -13.37 7.78
N GLU A 48 5.30 -14.08 8.63
CA GLU A 48 5.50 -15.51 8.84
C GLU A 48 5.14 -16.29 7.57
N GLN A 49 5.61 -17.52 7.47
CA GLN A 49 5.42 -18.34 6.27
C GLN A 49 3.93 -18.51 5.92
N GLU A 50 3.08 -18.74 6.93
CA GLU A 50 1.62 -18.90 6.75
C GLU A 50 0.98 -17.65 6.11
N ASP A 51 1.39 -16.45 6.55
CA ASP A 51 0.91 -15.18 5.97
C ASP A 51 1.39 -14.99 4.53
N GLN A 52 2.63 -15.40 4.22
CA GLN A 52 3.16 -15.33 2.85
C GLN A 52 2.40 -16.25 1.91
N GLU A 53 2.08 -17.46 2.36
CA GLU A 53 1.26 -18.43 1.63
C GLU A 53 -0.14 -17.87 1.37
N TYR A 54 -0.80 -17.34 2.39
CA TYR A 54 -2.11 -16.70 2.29
C TYR A 54 -2.12 -15.51 1.30
N LEU A 55 -1.06 -14.70 1.27
CA LEU A 55 -0.95 -13.57 0.34
C LEU A 55 -0.61 -13.97 -1.10
N THR A 56 -0.16 -15.19 -1.31
CA THR A 56 0.18 -15.74 -2.64
C THR A 56 -0.97 -16.58 -3.21
N GLU A 57 -1.95 -16.93 -2.39
CA GLU A 57 -3.14 -17.69 -2.78
C GLU A 57 -3.97 -16.94 -3.85
N GLU A 58 -4.46 -17.69 -4.84
CA GLU A 58 -5.35 -17.16 -5.85
C GLU A 58 -6.79 -17.10 -5.31
N PHE A 59 -7.27 -15.88 -5.07
CA PHE A 59 -8.65 -15.65 -4.66
C PHE A 59 -9.57 -15.40 -5.86
N HIS A 60 -10.77 -15.96 -5.82
CA HIS A 60 -11.83 -15.59 -6.75
C HIS A 60 -12.19 -14.09 -6.56
N PRO A 61 -12.55 -13.33 -7.61
CA PRO A 61 -12.82 -11.89 -7.47
C PRO A 61 -13.89 -11.50 -6.44
N ASN A 62 -14.83 -12.42 -6.18
CA ASN A 62 -15.93 -12.25 -5.22
C ASN A 62 -15.70 -13.04 -3.91
N ASP A 63 -14.46 -13.44 -3.64
CA ASP A 63 -14.11 -14.12 -2.39
C ASP A 63 -13.97 -13.11 -1.24
N GLY A 64 -14.77 -13.30 -0.19
CA GLY A 64 -14.71 -12.48 1.02
C GLY A 64 -13.47 -12.75 1.88
N ALA A 65 -12.79 -13.87 1.66
CA ALA A 65 -11.53 -14.20 2.31
C ALA A 65 -10.33 -13.51 1.66
N ARG A 66 -10.51 -12.68 0.63
CA ARG A 66 -9.38 -11.98 0.00
C ARG A 66 -8.70 -11.03 0.99
N PRO A 67 -7.35 -11.05 1.10
CA PRO A 67 -6.64 -10.14 1.98
C PRO A 67 -6.82 -8.68 1.56
N TYR A 68 -7.05 -7.82 2.55
CA TYR A 68 -7.03 -6.38 2.34
C TYR A 68 -5.59 -5.86 2.32
N ILE A 69 -5.16 -5.37 1.15
CA ILE A 69 -3.83 -4.79 0.97
C ILE A 69 -3.91 -3.26 0.99
N LYS A 70 -3.21 -2.65 1.93
CA LYS A 70 -3.11 -1.20 2.05
C LYS A 70 -2.27 -0.63 0.90
N SER A 71 -2.72 0.49 0.33
CA SER A 71 -1.94 1.24 -0.68
C SER A 71 -0.98 2.24 -0.06
N ARG A 72 -1.27 2.68 1.19
CA ARG A 72 -0.49 3.65 1.95
C ARG A 72 -0.34 3.20 3.41
N TYR A 73 0.79 3.57 4.00
CA TYR A 73 1.06 3.30 5.41
C TYR A 73 0.04 3.97 6.34
N ASP A 74 -0.37 5.20 6.02
CA ASP A 74 -1.34 6.00 6.79
C ASP A 74 -2.81 5.69 6.47
N GLN A 75 -3.08 4.73 5.58
CA GLN A 75 -4.44 4.33 5.24
C GLN A 75 -5.03 3.50 6.38
N LEU A 76 -6.26 3.81 6.80
CA LEU A 76 -6.98 2.96 7.75
C LEU A 76 -7.67 1.80 7.02
N THR A 77 -7.77 0.66 7.69
CA THR A 77 -8.62 -0.46 7.27
C THR A 77 -10.11 -0.06 7.37
N PRO A 78 -11.02 -0.84 6.77
CA PRO A 78 -12.46 -0.57 6.85
C PRO A 78 -13.02 -0.47 8.29
N ASP A 79 -12.40 -1.15 9.24
CA ASP A 79 -12.73 -1.10 10.68
C ASP A 79 -11.98 0.03 11.43
N GLY A 80 -11.30 0.93 10.73
CA GLY A 80 -10.67 2.13 11.29
C GLY A 80 -9.32 1.90 11.95
N ARG A 81 -8.69 0.73 11.76
CA ARG A 81 -7.37 0.41 12.33
C ARG A 81 -6.22 0.76 11.40
N ILE A 82 -5.06 0.99 11.98
CA ILE A 82 -3.81 1.20 11.22
C ILE A 82 -3.18 -0.12 10.78
N GLY A 83 -3.49 -1.24 11.46
CA GLY A 83 -2.94 -2.54 11.12
C GLY A 83 -3.31 -3.05 9.73
N GLY A 84 -2.57 -4.03 9.22
CA GLY A 84 -2.85 -4.74 7.97
C GLY A 84 -1.66 -4.84 7.01
N PHE A 85 -1.84 -5.64 5.96
CA PHE A 85 -0.81 -5.91 4.96
C PHE A 85 -0.55 -4.69 4.06
N ILE A 86 0.72 -4.44 3.73
CA ILE A 86 1.12 -3.36 2.83
C ILE A 86 2.31 -3.82 1.97
N PRO A 87 2.43 -3.36 0.71
CA PRO A 87 3.65 -3.59 -0.05
C PRO A 87 4.86 -3.00 0.70
N ARG A 88 5.93 -3.79 0.88
CA ARG A 88 7.20 -3.37 1.50
C ARG A 88 7.68 -2.03 0.98
N ARG A 89 7.60 -1.85 -0.34
CA ARG A 89 8.05 -0.65 -1.06
C ARG A 89 7.28 0.62 -0.68
N ARG A 90 6.10 0.48 -0.06
CA ARG A 90 5.20 1.56 0.37
C ARG A 90 5.34 1.90 1.86
N VAL A 91 6.23 1.23 2.58
CA VAL A 91 6.56 1.60 3.96
C VAL A 91 7.53 2.79 3.95
N PRO A 92 7.29 3.87 4.71
CA PRO A 92 8.21 5.00 4.82
C PRO A 92 9.65 4.57 5.18
N ARG A 93 10.67 5.17 4.55
CA ARG A 93 12.09 4.81 4.77
C ARG A 93 12.54 4.94 6.24
N ARG A 94 11.92 5.86 6.98
CA ARG A 94 12.21 6.12 8.40
C ARG A 94 11.71 5.03 9.35
N ILE A 95 10.85 4.12 8.89
CA ILE A 95 10.27 3.05 9.70
C ILE A 95 11.11 1.80 9.50
N LYS A 96 11.53 1.13 10.57
CA LYS A 96 12.23 -0.16 10.44
C LYS A 96 11.23 -1.27 10.14
N ILE A 97 11.62 -2.24 9.29
CA ILE A 97 10.91 -3.53 9.19
C ILE A 97 11.61 -4.47 10.17
N ASN A 98 10.88 -4.95 11.16
CA ASN A 98 11.34 -5.89 12.16
C ASN A 98 11.20 -7.33 11.62
N LYS A 99 12.05 -8.23 12.11
CA LYS A 99 11.93 -9.67 11.87
C LYS A 99 11.12 -10.30 12.97
#